data_AF-A0A838R0C8-F1
#
_entry.id   AF-A0A838R0C8-F1
#
_cell.length_a   1.000
_cell.length_b   1.000
_cell.length_c   1.000
_cell.angle_alpha   90.00
_cell.angle_beta   90.00
_cell.angle_gamma   90.00
#
_symmetry.space_group_name_H-M   'P 1'
#
loop_
_entity.id
_entity.type
_entity.pdbx_description
1 polymer ?
#
loop_
_entity_poly.entity_id
_entity_poly.type
_entity_poly.pdbx_seq_one_letter_code
_entity_poly.pdbx_strand_id
1 'polypeptide(L)'
;MSPKIYVYKCVYDDGIAPCVDRGRLSLTVCKPQIRRTAAVGDYLVSFGGNAESPPNRLVYAARITARLPGGEYFDKPAFQTRQGCLYERTPRGLLRLRRDAAVHQRPADQLKDVGPAPEYPNAIALVSDDFRYFGAKGTDDWKAIAPRLARLVEHLGQGHRVNHSREIRDDLLRLIAQIWRDFPRKLNGATYHEPIGRPAQRQTCAPRGAGHRPRIKARRC
;
A
#
# COMPACT_ATOMS: atom_id res chain seq x y z
N MET A 1 -6.86 15.27 -20.58
CA MET A 1 -5.62 15.52 -19.80
C MET A 1 -4.90 14.20 -19.58
N SER A 2 -3.56 14.19 -19.58
CA SER A 2 -2.79 12.98 -19.28
C SER A 2 -2.82 12.68 -17.77
N PRO A 3 -2.81 11.41 -17.34
CA PRO A 3 -2.84 11.07 -15.92
C PRO A 3 -1.66 11.67 -15.14
N LYS A 4 -1.93 12.14 -13.93
CA LYS A 4 -0.87 12.49 -12.97
C LYS A 4 -0.25 11.22 -12.41
N ILE A 5 1.04 11.29 -12.08
CA ILE A 5 1.77 10.18 -11.48
C ILE A 5 2.39 10.68 -10.18
N TYR A 6 1.85 10.24 -9.05
CA TYR A 6 2.33 10.61 -7.73
C TYR A 6 3.44 9.66 -7.31
N VAL A 7 4.62 10.22 -7.04
CA VAL A 7 5.81 9.49 -6.58
C VAL A 7 6.09 9.86 -5.13
N TYR A 8 6.25 8.87 -4.26
CA TYR A 8 6.56 9.13 -2.85
C TYR A 8 7.23 7.95 -2.13
N LYS A 9 7.87 8.27 -1.00
CA LYS A 9 8.45 7.28 -0.09
C LYS A 9 7.41 6.66 0.85
N CYS A 10 7.29 5.34 0.83
CA CYS A 10 6.64 4.54 1.87
C CYS A 10 7.74 4.07 2.82
N VAL A 11 7.90 4.77 3.93
CA VAL A 11 8.92 4.47 4.96
C VAL A 11 8.39 3.54 6.05
N TYR A 12 7.06 3.41 6.15
CA TYR A 12 6.39 2.53 7.08
C TYR A 12 5.26 1.82 6.35
N ASP A 13 5.30 0.50 6.35
CA ASP A 13 4.40 -0.39 5.61
C ASP A 13 3.96 -1.53 6.51
N ASP A 14 2.99 -1.21 7.37
CA ASP A 14 2.36 -2.05 8.37
C ASP A 14 1.01 -2.63 7.90
N GLY A 15 0.61 -2.34 6.65
CA GLY A 15 -0.68 -2.73 6.08
C GLY A 15 -1.84 -1.77 6.33
N ILE A 16 -1.61 -0.61 6.96
CA ILE A 16 -2.64 0.41 7.19
C ILE A 16 -2.77 1.35 5.99
N ALA A 17 -1.65 1.82 5.44
CA ALA A 17 -1.64 2.77 4.35
C ALA A 17 -0.29 2.75 3.57
N PRO A 18 -0.17 1.96 2.48
CA PRO A 18 -1.27 1.31 1.76
C PRO A 18 -1.87 0.13 2.53
N CYS A 19 -3.20 0.01 2.51
CA CYS A 19 -3.89 -1.20 2.95
C CYS A 19 -4.24 -2.06 1.74
N VAL A 20 -3.69 -3.27 1.69
CA VAL A 20 -4.00 -4.26 0.64
C VAL A 20 -4.78 -5.40 1.27
N ASP A 21 -6.03 -5.56 0.85
CA ASP A 21 -6.92 -6.62 1.33
C ASP A 21 -7.96 -6.95 0.26
N ARG A 22 -8.38 -8.21 0.18
CA ARG A 22 -9.43 -8.71 -0.75
C ARG A 22 -9.35 -8.11 -2.17
N GLY A 23 -8.14 -8.08 -2.74
CA GLY A 23 -7.92 -7.63 -4.12
C GLY A 23 -8.08 -6.12 -4.35
N ARG A 24 -8.04 -5.30 -3.30
CA ARG A 24 -8.05 -3.82 -3.37
C ARG A 24 -6.90 -3.22 -2.57
N LEU A 25 -6.28 -2.19 -3.13
CA LEU A 25 -5.35 -1.30 -2.44
C LEU A 25 -6.09 -0.01 -2.06
N SER A 26 -5.85 0.50 -0.85
CA SER A 26 -6.44 1.76 -0.39
C SER A 26 -5.45 2.63 0.38
N LEU A 27 -5.58 3.96 0.21
CA LEU A 27 -4.84 4.98 0.95
C LEU A 27 -5.85 5.92 1.64
N THR A 28 -5.98 5.80 2.96
CA THR A 28 -7.13 6.36 3.72
C THR A 28 -6.74 7.36 4.81
N VAL A 29 -5.54 7.24 5.37
CA VAL A 29 -5.07 8.09 6.49
C VAL A 29 -3.74 8.79 6.15
N CYS A 30 -2.82 8.08 5.49
CA CYS A 30 -1.55 8.66 5.05
C CYS A 30 -1.68 9.57 3.81
N LYS A 31 -0.70 10.46 3.64
CA LYS A 31 -0.55 11.35 2.46
C LYS A 31 -1.80 12.21 2.13
N PRO A 32 -2.33 12.99 3.08
CA PRO A 32 -3.54 13.81 2.86
C PRO A 32 -3.43 14.76 1.66
N GLN A 33 -2.26 15.30 1.35
CA GLN A 33 -2.05 16.15 0.17
C GLN A 33 -2.28 15.41 -1.17
N ILE A 34 -1.87 14.13 -1.27
CA ILE A 34 -2.16 13.31 -2.44
C ILE A 34 -3.65 13.04 -2.51
N ARG A 35 -4.25 12.59 -1.39
CA ARG A 35 -5.68 12.24 -1.31
C ARG A 35 -6.60 13.41 -1.68
N ARG A 36 -6.22 14.64 -1.33
CA ARG A 36 -6.96 15.86 -1.72
C ARG A 36 -6.95 16.13 -3.22
N THR A 37 -5.84 15.86 -3.91
CA THR A 37 -5.61 16.36 -5.28
C THR A 37 -5.69 15.29 -6.38
N ALA A 38 -5.50 14.02 -6.05
CA ALA A 38 -5.52 12.94 -7.01
C ALA A 38 -6.95 12.62 -7.47
N ALA A 39 -7.09 12.22 -8.73
CA ALA A 39 -8.34 11.85 -9.37
C ALA A 39 -8.34 10.39 -9.84
N VAL A 40 -9.52 9.88 -10.21
CA VAL A 40 -9.63 8.58 -10.88
C VAL A 40 -8.84 8.60 -12.18
N GLY A 41 -8.04 7.56 -12.40
CA GLY A 41 -7.14 7.43 -13.55
C GLY A 41 -5.69 7.87 -13.28
N ASP A 42 -5.44 8.66 -12.23
CA ASP A 42 -4.07 8.99 -11.80
C ASP A 42 -3.36 7.78 -11.21
N TYR A 43 -2.02 7.82 -11.19
CA TYR A 43 -1.19 6.74 -10.67
C TYR A 43 -0.53 7.11 -9.33
N LEU A 44 -0.40 6.12 -8.46
CA LEU A 44 0.45 6.15 -7.27
C LEU A 44 1.62 5.19 -7.51
N VAL A 45 2.85 5.66 -7.34
CA VAL A 45 4.06 4.83 -7.38
C VAL A 45 4.85 5.11 -6.11
N SER A 46 5.11 4.06 -5.34
CA SER A 46 5.77 4.19 -4.05
C SER A 46 7.04 3.37 -3.94
N PHE A 47 8.03 3.97 -3.29
CA PHE A 47 9.36 3.41 -3.10
C PHE A 47 9.71 3.34 -1.60
N GLY A 48 10.55 2.39 -1.21
CA GLY A 48 11.07 2.28 0.15
C GLY A 48 12.01 3.44 0.51
N GLY A 49 12.36 3.53 1.79
CA GLY A 49 13.31 4.52 2.30
C GLY A 49 14.74 4.35 1.75
N ASN A 50 15.56 5.41 1.91
CA ASN A 50 16.98 5.38 1.54
C ASN A 50 17.81 4.46 2.44
N ALA A 51 17.37 4.25 3.67
CA ALA A 51 18.03 3.39 4.66
C ALA A 51 17.54 1.92 4.61
N GLU A 52 16.61 1.59 3.71
CA GLU A 52 16.13 0.21 3.54
C GLU A 52 17.11 -0.62 2.71
N SER A 53 16.98 -1.95 2.79
CA SER A 53 17.73 -2.89 1.96
C SER A 53 16.77 -3.75 1.11
N PRO A 54 16.84 -3.68 -0.23
CA PRO A 54 17.63 -2.71 -1.01
C PRO A 54 17.05 -1.28 -0.91
N PRO A 55 17.90 -0.24 -1.03
CA PRO A 55 17.46 1.14 -0.88
C PRO A 55 16.53 1.50 -2.04
N ASN A 56 15.43 2.18 -1.72
CA ASN A 56 14.47 2.66 -2.71
C ASN A 56 13.77 1.55 -3.50
N ARG A 57 13.64 0.35 -2.91
CA ARG A 57 12.86 -0.73 -3.52
C ARG A 57 11.47 -0.28 -3.95
N LEU A 58 10.97 -0.80 -5.07
CA LEU A 58 9.60 -0.55 -5.49
C LEU A 58 8.62 -1.23 -4.51
N VAL A 59 7.81 -0.45 -3.80
CA VAL A 59 6.84 -0.98 -2.83
C VAL A 59 5.53 -1.33 -3.53
N TYR A 60 5.00 -0.40 -4.33
CA TYR A 60 3.82 -0.66 -5.15
C TYR A 60 3.64 0.37 -6.26
N ALA A 61 2.84 0.00 -7.25
CA ALA A 61 2.24 0.91 -8.21
C ALA A 61 0.73 0.66 -8.33
N ALA A 62 -0.09 1.70 -8.44
CA ALA A 62 -1.54 1.58 -8.48
C ALA A 62 -2.16 2.65 -9.37
N ARG A 63 -3.15 2.27 -10.19
CA ARG A 63 -4.02 3.22 -10.88
C ARG A 63 -5.24 3.47 -10.02
N ILE A 64 -5.53 4.73 -9.70
CA ILE A 64 -6.70 5.07 -8.87
C ILE A 64 -7.96 4.74 -9.66
N THR A 65 -8.79 3.86 -9.11
CA THR A 65 -10.06 3.47 -9.74
C THR A 65 -11.28 3.97 -8.98
N ALA A 66 -11.13 4.40 -7.73
CA ALA A 66 -12.16 5.16 -7.02
C ALA A 66 -11.55 6.19 -6.06
N ARG A 67 -12.27 7.30 -5.89
CA ARG A 67 -11.99 8.35 -4.90
C ARG A 67 -13.23 8.56 -4.05
N LEU A 68 -13.10 8.41 -2.74
CA LEU A 68 -14.21 8.41 -1.78
C LEU A 68 -14.00 9.55 -0.77
N PRO A 69 -14.55 10.76 -1.02
CA PRO A 69 -14.44 11.90 -0.12
C PRO A 69 -15.35 11.78 1.12
N GLY A 70 -15.28 12.76 2.02
CA GLY A 70 -16.22 12.92 3.13
C GLY A 70 -16.23 11.80 4.16
N GLY A 71 -15.24 10.91 4.18
CA GLY A 71 -15.20 9.75 5.07
C GLY A 71 -16.01 8.55 4.59
N GLU A 72 -16.53 8.57 3.35
CA GLU A 72 -17.33 7.49 2.76
C GLU A 72 -16.70 6.08 2.90
N TYR A 73 -15.37 6.00 2.89
CA TYR A 73 -14.66 4.75 3.08
C TYR A 73 -14.95 4.09 4.43
N PHE A 74 -15.12 4.89 5.49
CA PHE A 74 -15.39 4.41 6.84
C PHE A 74 -16.86 3.97 7.03
N ASP A 75 -17.75 4.47 6.19
CA ASP A 75 -19.19 4.19 6.26
C ASP A 75 -19.58 2.89 5.54
N LYS A 76 -18.84 2.51 4.48
CA LYS A 76 -19.22 1.39 3.61
C LYS A 76 -18.86 0.03 4.24
N PRO A 77 -19.82 -0.92 4.35
CA PRO A 77 -19.58 -2.26 4.90
C PRO A 77 -18.43 -3.01 4.23
N ALA A 78 -18.22 -2.79 2.92
CA ALA A 78 -17.14 -3.40 2.14
C ALA A 78 -15.73 -3.07 2.65
N PHE A 79 -15.56 -2.03 3.48
CA PHE A 79 -14.26 -1.60 3.99
C PHE A 79 -14.10 -1.75 5.51
N GLN A 80 -15.19 -1.97 6.27
CA GLN A 80 -15.18 -1.98 7.73
C GLN A 80 -14.24 -3.03 8.35
N THR A 81 -13.96 -4.13 7.66
CA THR A 81 -13.04 -5.18 8.17
C THR A 81 -11.59 -4.98 7.74
N ARG A 82 -11.28 -3.90 7.00
CA ARG A 82 -9.93 -3.65 6.50
C ARG A 82 -9.10 -2.93 7.54
N GLN A 83 -7.83 -3.30 7.64
CA GLN A 83 -6.90 -2.71 8.61
C GLN A 83 -6.77 -1.18 8.46
N GLY A 84 -6.84 -0.65 7.23
CA GLY A 84 -6.83 0.79 6.96
C GLY A 84 -8.14 1.54 7.29
N CYS A 85 -9.17 0.87 7.82
CA CYS A 85 -10.44 1.47 8.22
C CYS A 85 -10.41 1.89 9.69
N LEU A 86 -9.57 2.88 10.01
CA LEU A 86 -9.28 3.29 11.39
C LEU A 86 -10.40 4.09 12.08
N TYR A 87 -11.30 4.70 11.32
CA TYR A 87 -12.36 5.55 11.86
C TYR A 87 -13.74 4.90 11.66
N GLU A 88 -14.69 5.31 12.50
CA GLU A 88 -16.11 5.01 12.39
C GLU A 88 -16.91 6.32 12.51
N ARG A 89 -18.05 6.40 11.83
CA ARG A 89 -18.94 7.56 11.94
C ARG A 89 -19.93 7.35 13.07
N THR A 90 -19.99 8.32 13.96
CA THR A 90 -20.96 8.36 15.06
C THR A 90 -22.36 8.75 14.54
N PRO A 91 -23.44 8.48 15.30
CA PRO A 91 -24.78 8.97 14.95
C PRO A 91 -24.89 10.50 14.80
N ARG A 92 -23.96 11.25 15.39
CA ARG A 92 -23.86 12.71 15.26
C ARG A 92 -23.04 13.16 14.03
N GLY A 93 -22.66 12.24 13.15
CA GLY A 93 -21.89 12.51 11.93
C GLY A 93 -20.38 12.66 12.13
N LEU A 94 -19.88 12.67 13.37
CA LEU A 94 -18.46 12.82 13.69
C LEU A 94 -17.67 11.54 13.35
N LEU A 95 -16.48 11.68 12.77
CA LEU A 95 -15.51 10.60 12.61
C LEU A 95 -14.72 10.42 13.91
N ARG A 96 -14.86 9.23 14.51
CA ARG A 96 -14.18 8.81 15.73
C ARG A 96 -13.20 7.69 15.41
N LEU A 97 -12.00 7.75 15.96
CA LEU A 97 -11.05 6.64 15.88
C LEU A 97 -11.67 5.40 16.55
N ARG A 98 -11.62 4.26 15.88
CA ARG A 98 -12.17 3.02 16.44
C ARG A 98 -11.40 2.60 17.68
N ARG A 99 -12.11 1.95 18.61
CA ARG A 99 -11.53 1.48 19.88
C ARG A 99 -10.44 0.42 19.70
N ASP A 100 -10.52 -0.36 18.62
CA ASP A 100 -9.56 -1.40 18.27
C ASP A 100 -8.39 -0.87 17.41
N ALA A 101 -8.33 0.44 17.14
CA ALA A 101 -7.21 1.04 16.41
C ALA A 101 -5.95 1.05 17.29
N ALA A 102 -4.95 0.26 16.90
CA ALA A 102 -3.67 0.16 17.61
C ALA A 102 -2.69 1.30 17.29
N VAL A 103 -3.05 2.23 16.41
CA VAL A 103 -2.20 3.33 15.93
C VAL A 103 -3.00 4.62 15.81
N HIS A 104 -2.30 5.74 15.54
CA HIS A 104 -2.92 7.05 15.28
C HIS A 104 -3.81 7.56 16.44
N GLN A 105 -3.41 7.23 17.67
CA GLN A 105 -4.17 7.54 18.90
C GLN A 105 -4.02 9.00 19.37
N ARG A 106 -3.07 9.76 18.81
CA ARG A 106 -2.84 11.15 19.23
C ARG A 106 -3.80 12.09 18.49
N PRO A 107 -4.28 13.17 19.13
CA PRO A 107 -5.13 14.15 18.45
C PRO A 107 -4.54 14.73 17.16
N ALA A 108 -3.21 14.93 17.12
CA ALA A 108 -2.50 15.40 15.93
C ALA A 108 -2.58 14.40 14.76
N ASP A 109 -2.66 13.10 15.03
CA ASP A 109 -2.80 12.07 14.01
C ASP A 109 -4.18 12.17 13.37
N GLN A 110 -5.25 12.36 14.16
CA GLN A 110 -6.61 12.56 13.64
C GLN A 110 -6.72 13.78 12.73
N LEU A 111 -6.13 14.92 13.12
CA LEU A 111 -6.12 16.13 12.29
C LEU A 111 -5.44 15.89 10.94
N LYS A 112 -4.38 15.09 10.91
CA LYS A 112 -3.66 14.72 9.69
C LYS A 112 -4.45 13.70 8.85
N ASP A 113 -5.09 12.74 9.49
CA ASP A 113 -5.79 11.64 8.83
C ASP A 113 -7.08 12.08 8.16
N VAL A 114 -7.93 12.77 8.92
CA VAL A 114 -9.30 13.13 8.49
C VAL A 114 -9.54 14.63 8.49
N GLY A 115 -8.71 15.43 9.18
CA GLY A 115 -8.92 16.88 9.27
C GLY A 115 -9.82 17.27 10.44
N PRO A 116 -10.01 18.57 10.67
CA PRO A 116 -10.89 19.03 11.75
C PRO A 116 -12.36 18.70 11.43
N ALA A 117 -13.13 18.48 12.48
CA ALA A 117 -14.58 18.40 12.39
C ALA A 117 -15.19 19.81 12.19
N PRO A 118 -16.42 19.90 11.63
CA PRO A 118 -17.24 18.80 11.11
C PRO A 118 -16.93 18.40 9.66
N GLU A 119 -16.13 19.16 8.92
CA GLU A 119 -15.98 18.99 7.46
C GLU A 119 -15.05 17.83 7.08
N TYR A 120 -14.10 17.50 7.95
CA TYR A 120 -13.10 16.45 7.73
C TYR A 120 -12.47 16.53 6.31
N PRO A 121 -11.80 17.64 5.95
CA PRO A 121 -11.31 17.88 4.59
C PRO A 121 -10.25 16.87 4.12
N ASN A 122 -9.62 16.15 5.05
CA ASN A 122 -8.68 15.08 4.73
C ASN A 122 -9.36 13.71 4.73
N ALA A 123 -10.65 13.55 5.01
CA ALA A 123 -11.33 12.25 4.97
C ALA A 123 -11.63 11.80 3.53
N ILE A 124 -10.59 11.63 2.72
CA ILE A 124 -10.68 11.20 1.32
C ILE A 124 -9.90 9.91 1.16
N ALA A 125 -10.54 8.82 0.78
CA ALA A 125 -9.84 7.58 0.46
C ALA A 125 -9.57 7.46 -1.04
N LEU A 126 -8.36 7.05 -1.40
CA LEU A 126 -8.04 6.61 -2.75
C LEU A 126 -8.07 5.09 -2.76
N VAL A 127 -8.79 4.50 -3.70
CA VAL A 127 -8.95 3.05 -3.85
C VAL A 127 -8.52 2.63 -5.25
N SER A 128 -7.89 1.47 -5.33
CA SER A 128 -7.42 0.86 -6.56
C SER A 128 -7.74 -0.63 -6.54
N ASP A 129 -8.43 -1.10 -7.56
CA ASP A 129 -8.51 -2.51 -7.93
C ASP A 129 -7.50 -2.87 -9.03
N ASP A 130 -6.83 -1.90 -9.65
CA ASP A 130 -5.72 -2.12 -10.59
C ASP A 130 -4.37 -1.66 -10.01
N PHE A 131 -3.73 -2.56 -9.28
CA PHE A 131 -2.46 -2.30 -8.61
C PHE A 131 -1.52 -3.48 -8.71
N ARG A 132 -0.23 -3.24 -8.44
CA ARG A 132 0.83 -4.22 -8.21
C ARG A 132 1.53 -3.86 -6.92
N TYR A 133 1.40 -4.72 -5.92
CA TYR A 133 2.00 -4.54 -4.60
C TYR A 133 3.11 -5.57 -4.39
N PHE A 134 4.30 -5.09 -4.02
CA PHE A 134 5.51 -5.87 -3.82
C PHE A 134 5.94 -5.91 -2.35
N GLY A 135 5.73 -4.80 -1.62
CA GLY A 135 6.09 -4.70 -0.21
C GLY A 135 7.55 -5.12 0.03
N ALA A 136 7.76 -6.07 0.96
CA ALA A 136 9.07 -6.61 1.32
C ALA A 136 9.87 -7.17 0.13
N LYS A 137 9.18 -7.71 -0.88
CA LYS A 137 9.78 -8.34 -2.06
C LYS A 137 10.09 -7.36 -3.18
N GLY A 138 9.83 -6.07 -2.97
CA GLY A 138 10.26 -5.03 -3.90
C GLY A 138 11.77 -5.08 -4.11
N THR A 139 12.22 -4.92 -5.36
CA THR A 139 13.63 -4.77 -5.72
C THR A 139 13.91 -3.35 -6.18
N ASP A 140 15.18 -3.02 -6.37
CA ASP A 140 15.62 -1.75 -6.95
C ASP A 140 16.06 -1.87 -8.42
N ASP A 141 15.78 -3.01 -9.07
CA ASP A 141 16.06 -3.26 -10.50
C ASP A 141 15.43 -2.20 -11.42
N TRP A 142 14.33 -1.58 -10.97
CA TRP A 142 13.66 -0.48 -11.66
C TRP A 142 14.61 0.70 -11.94
N LYS A 143 15.67 0.88 -11.14
CA LYS A 143 16.66 1.96 -11.35
C LYS A 143 17.39 1.80 -12.68
N ALA A 144 17.63 0.57 -13.14
CA ALA A 144 18.33 0.30 -14.40
C ALA A 144 17.52 0.77 -15.62
N ILE A 145 16.19 0.67 -15.57
CA ILE A 145 15.29 1.03 -16.67
C ILE A 145 14.82 2.50 -16.62
N ALA A 146 14.93 3.13 -15.44
CA ALA A 146 14.44 4.47 -15.13
C ALA A 146 15.48 5.30 -14.36
N PRO A 147 16.66 5.59 -14.94
CA PRO A 147 17.79 6.18 -14.23
C PRO A 147 17.55 7.64 -13.79
N ARG A 148 16.71 8.42 -14.47
CA ARG A 148 16.38 9.80 -14.04
C ARG A 148 15.38 9.78 -12.90
N LEU A 149 14.42 8.87 -12.95
CA LEU A 149 13.55 8.60 -11.80
C LEU A 149 14.36 8.11 -10.59
N ALA A 150 15.38 7.27 -10.80
CA ALA A 150 16.26 6.79 -9.73
C ALA A 150 16.87 7.95 -8.95
N ARG A 151 17.50 8.89 -9.66
CA ARG A 151 18.07 10.10 -9.05
C ARG A 151 17.00 10.93 -8.31
N LEU A 152 15.81 11.10 -8.88
CA LEU A 152 14.73 11.82 -8.19
C LEU A 152 14.36 11.12 -6.88
N VAL A 153 14.20 9.80 -6.89
CA VAL A 153 13.77 9.03 -5.73
C VAL A 153 14.86 8.99 -4.66
N GLU A 154 16.14 8.91 -5.03
CA GLU A 154 17.26 8.95 -4.07
C GLU A 154 17.30 10.26 -3.28
N HIS A 155 17.00 11.38 -3.93
CA HIS A 155 16.96 12.72 -3.30
C HIS A 155 15.58 13.06 -2.72
N LEU A 156 14.61 12.15 -2.82
CA LEU A 156 13.25 12.41 -2.35
C LEU A 156 13.16 12.22 -0.83
N GLY A 157 13.04 13.34 -0.12
CA GLY A 157 12.69 13.37 1.31
C GLY A 157 11.19 13.14 1.58
N GLN A 158 10.68 13.76 2.65
CA GLN A 158 9.27 13.66 3.01
C GLN A 158 8.35 14.30 1.95
N GLY A 159 7.12 13.78 1.82
CA GLY A 159 6.10 14.31 0.92
C GLY A 159 5.89 13.43 -0.32
N HIS A 160 5.71 14.08 -1.47
CA HIS A 160 5.52 13.46 -2.78
C HIS A 160 5.97 14.38 -3.93
N ARG A 161 6.06 13.84 -5.14
CA ARG A 161 6.26 14.58 -6.40
C ARG A 161 5.17 14.17 -7.40
N VAL A 162 4.69 15.12 -8.19
CA VAL A 162 3.61 14.91 -9.16
C VAL A 162 3.81 15.69 -10.46
N ASN A 163 4.45 16.85 -10.37
CA ASN A 163 4.89 17.63 -11.52
C ASN A 163 6.31 17.20 -11.88
N HIS A 164 6.45 16.46 -12.98
CA HIS A 164 7.72 15.87 -13.41
C HIS A 164 8.17 16.51 -14.72
N SER A 165 9.49 16.56 -14.95
CA SER A 165 10.02 16.84 -16.29
C SER A 165 9.56 15.75 -17.27
N ARG A 166 9.66 16.03 -18.58
CA ARG A 166 9.29 15.06 -19.61
C ARG A 166 10.07 13.74 -19.45
N GLU A 167 11.35 13.83 -19.18
CA GLU A 167 12.25 12.68 -19.11
C GLU A 167 11.95 11.79 -17.89
N ILE A 168 11.60 12.39 -16.75
CA ILE A 168 11.16 11.65 -15.56
C ILE A 168 9.78 11.03 -15.80
N ARG A 169 8.89 11.75 -16.49
CA ARG A 169 7.58 11.22 -16.87
C ARG A 169 7.72 10.02 -17.81
N ASP A 170 8.62 10.07 -18.77
CA ASP A 170 8.88 8.96 -19.70
C ASP A 170 9.45 7.73 -18.95
N ASP A 171 10.38 7.95 -18.02
CA ASP A 171 10.89 6.92 -17.12
C ASP A 171 9.75 6.28 -16.28
N LEU A 172 8.84 7.08 -15.73
CA LEU A 172 7.68 6.60 -14.97
C LEU A 172 6.71 5.78 -15.83
N LEU A 173 6.39 6.25 -17.04
CA LEU A 173 5.50 5.54 -17.96
C LEU A 173 6.11 4.20 -18.39
N ARG A 174 7.42 4.17 -18.68
CA ARG A 174 8.14 2.93 -18.98
C ARG A 174 8.09 1.95 -17.80
N LEU A 175 8.37 2.44 -16.59
CA LEU A 175 8.31 1.64 -15.37
C LEU A 175 6.90 1.06 -15.15
N ILE A 176 5.85 1.88 -15.24
CA ILE A 176 4.45 1.43 -15.07
C ILE A 176 4.09 0.38 -16.12
N ALA A 177 4.41 0.62 -17.40
CA ALA A 177 4.14 -0.33 -18.47
C ALA A 177 4.84 -1.68 -18.22
N GLN A 178 6.12 -1.65 -17.82
CA GLN A 178 6.88 -2.84 -17.48
C GLN A 178 6.30 -3.58 -16.27
N ILE A 179 5.94 -2.86 -15.20
CA ILE A 179 5.32 -3.46 -14.01
C ILE A 179 4.04 -4.23 -14.38
N TRP A 180 3.16 -3.66 -15.20
CA TRP A 180 1.90 -4.32 -15.58
C TRP A 180 2.12 -5.51 -16.51
N ARG A 181 3.13 -5.44 -17.38
CA ARG A 181 3.51 -6.54 -18.28
C ARG A 181 4.12 -7.71 -17.52
N ASP A 182 5.07 -7.44 -16.63
CA ASP A 182 5.90 -8.47 -16.00
C ASP A 182 5.19 -9.11 -14.80
N PHE A 183 4.30 -8.38 -14.14
CA PHE A 183 3.56 -8.85 -12.97
C PHE A 183 2.06 -8.86 -13.26
N PRO A 184 1.45 -9.95 -13.76
CA PRO A 184 0.00 -9.98 -14.02
C PRO A 184 -0.84 -10.06 -12.73
N ARG A 185 -0.25 -10.47 -11.61
CA ARG A 185 -0.92 -10.59 -10.30
C ARG A 185 -0.87 -9.27 -9.53
N LYS A 186 -1.94 -8.96 -8.79
CA LYS A 186 -2.01 -7.74 -7.96
C LYS A 186 -1.08 -7.79 -6.74
N LEU A 187 -0.96 -8.97 -6.12
CA LEU A 187 -0.15 -9.20 -4.93
C LEU A 187 1.09 -10.03 -5.30
N ASN A 188 2.26 -9.41 -5.21
CA ASN A 188 3.56 -10.00 -5.54
C ASN A 188 4.49 -10.10 -4.31
N GLY A 189 4.06 -9.57 -3.16
CA GLY A 189 4.72 -9.73 -1.87
C GLY A 189 3.80 -9.37 -0.70
N ALA A 190 4.39 -9.13 0.47
CA ALA A 190 3.69 -8.84 1.71
C ALA A 190 4.26 -7.57 2.38
N THR A 191 3.54 -7.03 3.37
CA THR A 191 4.02 -5.94 4.21
C THR A 191 5.34 -6.31 4.87
N TYR A 192 6.20 -5.32 5.13
CA TYR A 192 7.54 -5.57 5.68
C TYR A 192 7.75 -5.03 7.08
N HIS A 193 6.80 -4.27 7.63
CA HIS A 193 6.71 -4.05 9.06
C HIS A 193 5.69 -5.02 9.66
N GLU A 194 5.92 -5.46 10.89
CA GLU A 194 4.98 -6.34 11.58
C GLU A 194 3.58 -5.70 11.62
N PRO A 195 2.52 -6.43 11.23
CA PRO A 195 1.16 -5.92 11.33
C PRO A 195 0.85 -5.65 12.80
N ILE A 196 0.59 -4.39 13.14
CA ILE A 196 0.23 -4.02 14.50
C ILE A 196 -1.14 -4.64 14.81
N GLY A 197 -1.20 -5.53 15.81
CA GLY A 197 -2.46 -6.00 16.41
C GLY A 197 -3.12 -7.25 15.82
N ARG A 198 -2.44 -8.07 15.01
CA ARG A 198 -2.93 -9.45 14.72
C ARG A 198 -2.24 -10.46 15.64
N PRO A 199 -2.97 -11.33 16.35
CA PRO A 199 -2.37 -12.58 16.80
C PRO A 199 -1.96 -13.36 15.55
N ALA A 200 -0.75 -13.92 15.56
CA ALA A 200 -0.19 -14.70 14.47
C ALA A 200 -1.23 -15.72 13.99
N GLN A 201 -1.78 -15.53 12.79
CA GLN A 201 -2.57 -16.57 12.16
C GLN A 201 -1.61 -17.73 11.89
N ARG A 202 -1.73 -18.79 12.68
CA ARG A 202 -1.04 -20.06 12.44
C ARG A 202 -1.29 -20.42 10.99
N GLN A 203 -0.24 -20.42 10.19
CA GLN A 203 -0.24 -21.15 8.94
C GLN A 203 -0.65 -22.57 9.28
N THR A 204 -1.84 -22.99 8.85
CA THR A 204 -2.18 -24.39 8.83
C THR A 204 -1.26 -25.03 7.81
N CYS A 205 -0.13 -25.56 8.28
CA CYS A 205 0.68 -26.47 7.50
C CYS A 205 -0.24 -27.60 7.04
N ALA A 206 -0.38 -27.77 5.73
CA ALA A 206 -1.01 -28.95 5.16
C ALA A 206 -0.31 -30.21 5.72
N PRO A 207 -1.04 -31.27 6.06
CA PRO A 207 -0.43 -32.49 6.55
C PRO A 207 0.49 -33.05 5.46
N ARG A 208 1.78 -33.20 5.80
CA ARG A 208 2.76 -33.87 4.93
C ARG A 208 2.28 -35.30 4.70
N GLY A 209 2.22 -35.70 3.43
CA GLY A 209 1.83 -37.02 3.00
C GLY A 209 2.60 -38.13 3.72
N ALA A 210 1.90 -39.22 4.00
CA ALA A 210 2.43 -40.41 4.64
C ALA A 210 3.67 -40.92 3.90
N GLY A 211 4.79 -40.99 4.63
CA GLY A 211 6.05 -41.51 4.14
C GLY A 211 5.93 -42.98 3.72
N HIS A 212 6.40 -43.24 2.51
CA HIS A 212 6.63 -44.57 1.95
C HIS A 212 7.70 -45.29 2.81
N ARG A 213 7.31 -46.36 3.52
CA ARG A 213 8.25 -47.22 4.28
C ARG A 213 9.00 -48.16 3.32
N PRO A 214 10.34 -48.23 3.35
CA PRO A 214 11.06 -49.25 2.60
C PRO A 214 10.97 -50.61 3.32
N ARG A 215 10.68 -51.66 2.55
CA ARG A 215 10.68 -53.07 3.01
C ARG A 215 12.10 -53.51 3.36
N ILE A 216 12.33 -53.83 4.63
CA ILE A 216 13.54 -54.54 5.08
C ILE A 216 13.38 -56.03 4.72
N LYS A 217 14.31 -56.56 3.93
CA LYS A 217 14.44 -58.00 3.66
C LYS A 217 15.08 -58.67 4.87
N ALA A 218 14.38 -59.64 5.45
CA ALA A 218 14.94 -60.55 6.44
C ALA A 218 16.07 -61.40 5.81
N ARG A 219 17.24 -61.42 6.45
CA ARG A 219 18.24 -62.47 6.24
C ARG A 219 18.17 -63.44 7.42
N ARG A 220 17.98 -64.72 7.05
CA ARG A 220 18.10 -65.89 7.92
C ARG A 220 19.56 -66.03 8.39
N CYS A 221 19.76 -66.34 9.65
CA CYS A 221 20.33 -67.58 10.18
C CYS A 221 20.16 -67.57 11.70
#